data_AF-A0A928XXT5-F1
#
_entry.id   AF-A0A928XXT5-F1
#
_cell.length_a   1.000
_cell.length_b   1.000
_cell.length_c   1.000
_cell.angle_alpha   90.00
_cell.angle_beta   90.00
_cell.angle_gamma   90.00
#
_symmetry.space_group_name_H-M   'P 1'
#
loop_
_entity.id
_entity.type
_entity.pdbx_description
1 polymer ?
#
loop_
_entity_poly.entity_id
_entity_poly.type
_entity_poly.pdbx_seq_one_letter_code
_entity_poly.pdbx_strand_id
1 'polypeptide(L)'
;MPYDPNLPQAGTEIDAVQMRGQLNGLKDLIDAIGTVTGAIVDAVNSLPPGDPATVSVTLTGTMLHFTFGIPEGQTGPQGIPGEVTQAGLDAAISGTSSNSNAVGTLDAPFADPDAEALRVAFNTLVNALRR
;
A
#
# COMPACT_ATOMS: atom_id res chain seq x y z
N MET A 1 -3.63 -6.54 -57.68
CA MET A 1 -4.16 -5.16 -57.77
C MET A 1 -4.74 -4.82 -56.40
N PRO A 2 -4.64 -3.57 -55.92
CA PRO A 2 -5.36 -3.14 -54.72
C PRO A 2 -6.87 -3.38 -54.89
N TYR A 3 -7.58 -3.61 -53.79
CA TYR A 3 -9.04 -3.62 -53.82
C TYR A 3 -9.56 -2.25 -54.30
N ASP A 4 -10.51 -2.27 -55.22
CA ASP A 4 -11.20 -1.08 -55.71
C ASP A 4 -12.71 -1.33 -55.61
N PRO A 5 -13.42 -0.61 -54.73
CA PRO A 5 -14.85 -0.80 -54.51
C PRO A 5 -15.71 -0.39 -55.72
N ASN A 6 -15.15 0.28 -56.73
CA ASN A 6 -15.87 0.68 -57.94
C ASN A 6 -15.84 -0.40 -59.04
N LEU A 7 -15.22 -1.55 -58.77
CA LEU A 7 -15.10 -2.67 -59.72
C LEU A 7 -15.84 -3.92 -59.21
N PRO A 8 -16.37 -4.77 -60.12
CA PRO A 8 -16.45 -4.56 -61.56
C PRO A 8 -17.50 -3.49 -61.93
N GLN A 9 -17.29 -2.77 -63.04
CA GLN A 9 -18.22 -1.73 -63.48
C GLN A 9 -19.58 -2.33 -63.85
N ALA A 10 -20.66 -1.67 -63.44
CA ALA A 10 -22.00 -2.10 -63.78
C ALA A 10 -22.24 -2.03 -65.30
N GLY A 11 -22.85 -3.07 -65.86
CA GLY A 11 -23.19 -3.11 -67.29
C GLY A 11 -22.03 -3.52 -68.22
N THR A 12 -20.86 -3.89 -67.68
CA THR A 12 -19.77 -4.49 -68.46
C THR A 12 -19.75 -6.01 -68.30
N GLU A 13 -19.18 -6.72 -69.28
CA GLU A 13 -18.89 -8.14 -69.12
C GLU A 13 -17.95 -8.37 -67.93
N ILE A 14 -18.18 -9.47 -67.21
CA ILE A 14 -17.38 -9.82 -66.03
C ILE A 14 -16.07 -10.48 -66.48
N ASP A 15 -14.94 -9.88 -66.09
CA ASP A 15 -13.61 -10.46 -66.29
C ASP A 15 -13.17 -11.26 -65.05
N ALA A 16 -12.94 -12.57 -65.25
CA ALA A 16 -12.47 -13.46 -64.19
C ALA A 16 -11.09 -13.07 -63.62
N VAL A 17 -10.20 -12.47 -64.42
CA VAL A 17 -8.90 -11.97 -63.95
C VAL A 17 -9.11 -10.80 -62.99
N GLN A 18 -9.99 -9.87 -63.35
CA GLN A 18 -10.34 -8.72 -62.52
C GLN A 18 -10.99 -9.16 -61.20
N MET A 19 -11.93 -10.11 -61.25
CA MET A 19 -12.56 -10.66 -60.06
C MET A 19 -11.56 -11.31 -59.10
N ARG A 20 -10.64 -12.15 -59.60
CA ARG A 20 -9.58 -12.73 -58.76
C ARG A 20 -8.69 -11.65 -58.16
N GLY A 21 -8.39 -10.60 -58.92
CA GLY A 21 -7.67 -9.44 -58.43
C GLY A 21 -8.37 -8.74 -57.25
N GLN A 22 -9.68 -8.49 -57.37
CA GLN A 22 -10.49 -7.86 -56.31
C GLN A 22 -10.59 -8.72 -55.05
N LEU A 23 -10.83 -10.02 -55.20
CA LEU A 23 -10.91 -10.95 -54.07
C LEU A 23 -9.59 -11.09 -53.33
N ASN A 24 -8.47 -11.13 -54.05
CA ASN A 24 -7.14 -11.13 -53.44
C ASN A 24 -6.86 -9.80 -52.72
N GLY A 25 -7.21 -8.66 -53.33
CA GLY A 25 -7.07 -7.36 -52.67
C GLY A 25 -7.92 -7.22 -51.40
N LEU A 26 -9.13 -7.79 -51.39
CA LEU A 26 -9.96 -7.87 -50.18
C LEU A 26 -9.33 -8.78 -49.12
N LYS A 27 -8.79 -9.93 -49.53
CA LYS A 27 -8.08 -10.85 -48.62
C LYS A 27 -6.88 -10.16 -47.98
N ASP A 28 -6.09 -9.43 -48.76
CA ASP A 28 -4.94 -8.66 -48.28
C ASP A 28 -5.38 -7.60 -47.26
N LEU A 29 -6.48 -6.87 -47.52
CA LEU A 29 -7.05 -5.91 -46.56
C LEU A 29 -7.54 -6.57 -45.28
N ILE A 30 -8.18 -7.73 -45.38
CA ILE A 30 -8.67 -8.50 -44.23
C ILE A 30 -7.50 -9.02 -43.39
N ASP A 31 -6.46 -9.54 -44.03
CA ASP A 31 -5.25 -10.03 -43.35
C ASP A 31 -4.47 -8.89 -42.68
N ALA A 32 -4.57 -7.68 -43.24
CA ALA A 32 -3.98 -6.48 -42.66
C ALA A 32 -4.77 -5.93 -41.45
N ILE A 33 -5.98 -6.44 -41.18
CA ILE A 33 -6.69 -6.09 -39.94
C ILE A 33 -5.87 -6.62 -38.77
N GLY A 34 -5.23 -5.70 -38.05
CA GLY A 34 -4.47 -6.01 -36.86
C GLY A 34 -5.35 -6.70 -35.83
N THR A 35 -4.99 -7.92 -35.46
CA THR A 35 -5.61 -8.64 -34.34
C THR A 35 -4.97 -8.20 -33.03
N VAL A 36 -5.72 -8.28 -31.94
CA VAL A 36 -5.15 -8.14 -30.61
C VAL A 36 -4.39 -9.41 -30.28
N THR A 37 -3.09 -9.28 -30.01
CA THR A 37 -2.20 -10.42 -29.72
C THR A 37 -2.07 -10.70 -28.22
N GLY A 38 -2.48 -9.73 -27.39
CA GLY A 38 -2.44 -9.87 -25.94
C GLY A 38 -2.90 -8.62 -25.21
N ALA A 39 -2.81 -8.70 -23.89
CA ALA A 39 -3.09 -7.60 -22.98
C ALA A 39 -2.05 -7.57 -21.87
N ILE A 40 -1.68 -6.37 -21.43
CA ILE A 40 -0.83 -6.14 -20.27
C ILE A 40 -1.46 -5.11 -19.35
N VAL A 41 -1.05 -5.16 -18.08
CA VAL A 41 -1.38 -4.15 -17.07
C VAL A 41 -0.16 -3.28 -16.86
N ASP A 42 -0.26 -2.02 -17.25
CA ASP A 42 0.83 -1.05 -17.12
C ASP A 42 0.92 -0.52 -15.68
N ALA A 43 -0.24 -0.19 -15.10
CA ALA A 43 -0.30 0.40 -13.76
C ALA A 43 -1.55 -0.03 -12.98
N VAL A 44 -1.37 -0.16 -11.67
CA VAL A 44 -2.44 -0.34 -10.69
C VAL A 44 -2.22 0.71 -9.61
N ASN A 45 -3.10 1.70 -9.57
CA ASN A 45 -3.01 2.84 -8.67
C ASN A 45 -4.01 2.68 -7.52
N SER A 46 -3.58 3.04 -6.32
CA SER A 46 -4.45 3.15 -5.16
C SER A 46 -5.25 4.46 -5.26
N LEU A 47 -6.57 4.39 -5.09
CA LEU A 47 -7.44 5.56 -5.00
C LEU A 47 -7.89 5.77 -3.55
N PRO A 48 -8.17 7.03 -3.13
CA PRO A 48 -8.74 7.31 -1.82
C PRO A 48 -9.97 6.43 -1.50
N PRO A 49 -10.19 6.07 -0.21
CA PRO A 49 -11.37 5.33 0.20
C PRO A 49 -12.65 6.06 -0.19
N GLY A 50 -13.56 5.34 -0.86
CA GLY A 50 -14.86 5.88 -1.29
C GLY A 50 -14.87 6.48 -2.70
N ASP A 51 -13.72 6.68 -3.34
CA ASP A 51 -13.68 7.01 -4.76
C ASP A 51 -14.17 5.82 -5.62
N PRO A 52 -14.76 6.06 -6.80
CA PRO A 52 -15.16 4.99 -7.70
C PRO A 52 -13.93 4.31 -8.32
N ALA A 53 -14.00 2.99 -8.52
CA ALA A 53 -12.98 2.28 -9.28
C ALA A 53 -12.94 2.75 -10.74
N THR A 54 -11.74 2.83 -11.32
CA THR A 54 -11.53 3.29 -12.70
C THR A 54 -10.69 2.30 -13.50
N VAL A 55 -10.92 2.30 -14.82
CA VAL A 55 -10.11 1.56 -15.78
C VAL A 55 -9.96 2.40 -17.06
N SER A 56 -8.74 2.46 -17.59
CA SER A 56 -8.47 3.02 -18.92
C SER A 56 -7.73 1.98 -19.75
N VAL A 57 -8.07 1.91 -21.04
CA VAL A 57 -7.44 1.00 -22.00
C VAL A 57 -6.94 1.77 -23.21
N THR A 58 -5.73 1.45 -23.67
CA THR A 58 -5.17 1.91 -24.93
C THR A 58 -4.68 0.72 -25.75
N LEU A 59 -4.68 0.84 -27.08
CA LEU A 59 -4.12 -0.16 -27.98
C LEU A 59 -2.81 0.38 -28.55
N THR A 60 -1.70 -0.28 -28.22
CA THR A 60 -0.36 0.06 -28.73
C THR A 60 0.12 -1.09 -29.60
N GLY A 61 0.17 -0.89 -30.92
CA GLY A 61 0.40 -1.98 -31.86
C GLY A 61 -0.72 -3.01 -31.78
N THR A 62 -0.41 -4.22 -31.31
CA THR A 62 -1.38 -5.31 -31.12
C THR A 62 -1.65 -5.64 -29.65
N MET A 63 -1.06 -4.91 -28.71
CA MET A 63 -1.20 -5.14 -27.26
C MET A 63 -2.19 -4.15 -26.65
N LEU A 64 -3.16 -4.65 -25.88
CA LEU A 64 -4.00 -3.81 -25.02
C LEU A 64 -3.22 -3.44 -23.75
N HIS A 65 -3.23 -2.17 -23.42
CA HIS A 65 -2.57 -1.61 -22.25
C HIS A 65 -3.63 -1.12 -21.27
N PHE A 66 -3.70 -1.75 -20.10
CA PHE A 66 -4.65 -1.40 -19.04
C PHE A 66 -3.97 -0.59 -17.94
N THR A 67 -4.69 0.41 -17.42
CA THR A 67 -4.38 1.07 -16.16
C THR A 67 -5.62 1.05 -15.27
N PHE A 68 -5.46 0.61 -14.03
CA PHE A 68 -6.54 0.50 -13.05
C PHE A 68 -6.36 1.51 -11.92
N GLY A 69 -7.46 2.09 -11.46
CA GLY A 69 -7.56 2.79 -10.18
C GLY A 69 -8.44 1.99 -9.22
N ILE A 70 -7.85 1.45 -8.16
CA ILE A 70 -8.53 0.61 -7.16
C ILE A 70 -8.69 1.41 -5.86
N PRO A 71 -9.93 1.66 -5.39
CA PRO A 71 -10.17 2.34 -4.12
C PRO A 71 -9.64 1.54 -2.93
N GLU A 72 -9.04 2.26 -1.98
CA GLU A 72 -8.64 1.70 -0.71
C GLU A 72 -9.84 1.28 0.14
N GLY A 73 -9.60 0.27 1.00
CA GLY A 73 -10.55 -0.07 2.04
C GLY A 73 -10.71 1.07 3.06
N GLN A 74 -11.84 1.08 3.76
CA GLN A 74 -12.00 1.95 4.92
C GLN A 74 -10.99 1.58 6.01
N THR A 75 -10.45 2.58 6.72
CA THR A 75 -9.61 2.33 7.89
C THR A 75 -10.38 1.48 8.89
N GLY A 76 -9.73 0.43 9.40
CA GLY A 76 -10.32 -0.41 10.44
C GLY A 76 -10.58 0.37 11.74
N PRO A 77 -11.47 -0.12 12.61
CA PRO A 77 -11.66 0.50 13.92
C PRO A 77 -10.35 0.47 14.71
N GLN A 78 -10.11 1.53 15.50
CA GLN A 78 -9.00 1.57 16.45
C GLN A 78 -9.07 0.35 17.38
N GLY A 79 -7.93 -0.29 17.63
CA GLY A 79 -7.84 -1.38 18.61
C GLY A 79 -8.28 -0.91 20.01
N ILE A 80 -8.79 -1.83 20.83
CA ILE A 80 -9.11 -1.52 22.22
C ILE A 80 -7.85 -0.97 22.93
N PRO A 81 -7.95 0.11 23.72
CA PRO A 81 -6.87 0.52 24.61
C PRO A 81 -6.45 -0.63 25.52
N GLY A 82 -5.14 -0.80 25.74
CA GLY A 82 -4.65 -1.79 26.69
C GLY A 82 -5.11 -1.44 28.11
N GLU A 83 -5.77 -2.37 28.79
CA GLU A 83 -6.17 -2.19 30.19
C GLU A 83 -5.00 -2.49 31.13
N VAL A 84 -4.60 -1.53 31.96
CA VAL A 84 -3.81 -1.82 33.16
C VAL A 84 -4.80 -2.21 34.24
N THR A 85 -4.98 -3.51 34.45
CA THR A 85 -5.87 -4.01 35.50
C THR A 85 -5.35 -3.57 36.89
N GLN A 86 -6.26 -3.37 37.84
CA GLN A 86 -5.87 -3.10 39.24
C GLN A 86 -4.94 -4.19 39.77
N ALA A 87 -5.19 -5.46 39.43
CA ALA A 87 -4.32 -6.57 39.79
C ALA A 87 -2.90 -6.45 39.19
N GLY A 88 -2.78 -5.96 37.95
CA GLY A 88 -1.48 -5.70 37.31
C GLY A 88 -0.73 -4.53 37.95
N LEU A 89 -1.46 -3.48 38.33
CA LEU A 89 -0.90 -2.35 39.08
C LEU A 89 -0.45 -2.79 40.48
N ASP A 90 -1.28 -3.55 41.19
CA ASP A 90 -0.98 -4.09 42.51
C ASP A 90 0.23 -5.03 42.46
N ALA A 91 0.32 -5.89 41.44
CA ALA A 91 1.48 -6.76 41.24
C ALA A 91 2.78 -5.97 40.99
N ALA A 92 2.72 -4.91 40.19
CA ALA A 92 3.87 -4.04 39.94
C ALA A 92 4.34 -3.29 41.20
N ILE A 93 3.40 -2.86 42.04
CA ILE A 93 3.69 -2.12 43.28
C ILE A 93 4.06 -3.06 44.44
N SER A 94 3.63 -4.32 44.41
CA SER A 94 3.87 -5.30 45.49
C SER A 94 5.35 -5.56 45.79
N GLY A 95 6.26 -5.35 44.83
CA GLY A 95 7.71 -5.49 45.02
C GLY A 95 8.40 -4.27 45.64
N THR A 96 7.67 -3.18 45.89
CA THR A 96 8.23 -1.92 46.38
C THR A 96 8.10 -1.79 47.90
N SER A 97 9.02 -1.04 48.52
CA SER A 97 9.05 -0.84 49.97
C SER A 97 7.83 -0.06 50.46
N SER A 98 7.10 -0.57 51.47
CA SER A 98 5.92 0.11 52.04
C SER A 98 6.27 1.16 53.10
N ASN A 99 7.47 1.13 53.65
CA ASN A 99 7.87 1.97 54.79
C ASN A 99 8.86 3.08 54.41
N SER A 100 9.48 3.04 53.22
CA SER A 100 10.47 4.02 52.78
C SER A 100 9.90 5.43 52.59
N ASN A 101 8.58 5.57 52.43
CA ASN A 101 7.90 6.87 52.33
C ASN A 101 7.99 7.70 53.62
N ALA A 102 8.08 7.05 54.78
CA ALA A 102 8.17 7.72 56.08
C ALA A 102 9.62 7.95 56.54
N VAL A 103 10.61 7.40 55.84
CA VAL A 103 12.03 7.54 56.19
C VAL A 103 12.56 8.82 55.55
N GLY A 104 13.08 9.75 56.36
CA GLY A 104 13.70 11.00 55.89
C GLY A 104 15.08 10.79 55.25
N THR A 105 15.55 11.76 54.46
CA THR A 105 16.93 11.82 53.95
C THR A 105 17.87 12.42 55.00
N LEU A 106 19.16 12.09 54.90
CA LEU A 106 20.23 12.72 55.67
C LEU A 106 20.77 13.90 54.86
N ASP A 107 20.26 15.10 55.10
CA ASP A 107 20.58 16.27 54.27
C ASP A 107 21.78 17.08 54.77
N ALA A 108 22.24 16.83 56.00
CA ALA A 108 23.43 17.46 56.57
C ALA A 108 24.72 16.79 56.02
N PRO A 109 25.65 17.56 55.42
CA PRO A 109 26.89 16.99 54.87
C PRO A 109 27.85 16.55 55.98
N PHE A 110 28.60 15.48 55.71
CA PHE A 110 29.69 15.04 56.57
C PHE A 110 31.03 15.55 56.05
N ALA A 111 31.93 15.92 56.96
CA ALA A 111 33.28 16.38 56.61
C ALA A 111 34.22 15.23 56.19
N ASP A 112 33.93 14.02 56.68
CA ASP A 112 34.67 12.81 56.33
C ASP A 112 34.19 12.27 54.95
N PRO A 113 35.10 12.03 53.99
CA PRO A 113 34.74 11.58 52.65
C PRO A 113 33.97 10.26 52.60
N ASP A 114 34.30 9.29 53.46
CA ASP A 114 33.67 7.98 53.46
C ASP A 114 32.26 8.06 54.07
N ALA A 115 32.09 8.88 55.12
CA ALA A 115 30.78 9.17 55.70
C ALA A 115 29.87 9.94 54.73
N GLU A 116 30.42 10.86 53.95
CA GLU A 116 29.68 11.60 52.92
C GLU A 116 29.23 10.68 51.78
N ALA A 117 30.09 9.74 51.35
CA ALA A 117 29.72 8.72 50.37
C ALA A 117 28.57 7.83 50.86
N LEU A 118 28.59 7.43 52.13
CA LEU A 118 27.51 6.64 52.74
C LEU A 118 26.20 7.43 52.84
N ARG A 119 26.27 8.71 53.19
CA ARG A 119 25.10 9.62 53.21
C ARG A 119 24.43 9.72 51.84
N VAL A 120 25.24 9.88 50.80
CA VAL A 120 24.77 9.94 49.41
C VAL A 120 24.13 8.60 49.00
N ALA A 121 24.77 7.47 49.33
CA ALA A 121 24.23 6.15 49.04
C ALA A 121 22.88 5.92 49.76
N PHE A 122 22.77 6.31 51.03
CA PHE A 122 21.54 6.22 51.81
C PHE A 122 20.40 7.04 51.19
N ASN A 123 20.66 8.32 50.86
CA ASN A 123 19.64 9.17 50.24
C ASN A 123 19.21 8.66 48.86
N THR A 124 20.16 8.14 48.09
CA THR A 124 19.89 7.53 46.78
C THR A 124 18.98 6.31 46.93
N LEU A 125 19.26 5.43 47.90
CA LEU A 125 18.44 4.26 48.19
C LEU A 125 17.04 4.65 48.70
N VAL A 126 16.95 5.58 49.65
CA VAL A 126 15.66 6.05 50.18
C VAL A 126 14.80 6.64 49.07
N ASN A 127 15.36 7.46 48.19
CA ASN A 127 14.62 8.05 47.07
C ASN A 127 14.22 7.00 46.02
N ALA A 128 15.06 6.01 45.74
CA ALA A 128 14.74 4.93 44.80
C ALA A 128 13.63 4.00 45.29
N LEU A 129 13.43 3.89 46.61
CA LEU A 129 12.44 3.02 47.24
C LEU A 129 11.13 3.71 47.59
N ARG A 130 11.05 5.05 47.46
CA ARG A 130 9.81 5.81 47.69
C ARG A 130 8.82 5.58 46.54
N ARG A 131 7.52 5.53 46.89
CA ARG A 131 6.40 5.50 45.94
C ARG A 131 5.96 6.92 45.59
#